data_AF-F0KFW9-F1
#
_entry.id   AF-F0KFW9-F1
#
_cell.length_a   1.000
_cell.length_b   1.000
_cell.length_c   1.000
_cell.angle_alpha   90.00
_cell.angle_beta   90.00
_cell.angle_gamma   90.00
#
_symmetry.space_group_name_H-M   'P 1'
#
loop_
_entity.id
_entity.type
_entity.pdbx_description
1 polymer ?
#
loop_
_entity_poly.entity_id
_entity_poly.type
_entity_poly.pdbx_seq_one_letter_code
_entity_poly.pdbx_strand_id
1 'polypeptide(L)'
;MQLTYAGQVFLVVVAVLMIWSFVITKFWVKRLAKNRKSSKFEFAYLFAVVFSISALFFPFTYWVSQVVYGLATKPTYDATVVSYTSEWVDTERTDSNGRKYKTKTLMHIAQVQFKDNQNRTLTLDNSVRSGDVPVVGEHITVVYESGDHTAQEKSWRTILLFAAALFMLFILGYVLLMIIAYSLKRDMEPYKTFASKLIFKVTLPLGTMAMFSMLSYSIFAYFFLGNPRDLPVWAITLCSFFALSLLPLIYHIVTGWKAYKK
;
A
#
# COMPACT_ATOMS: atom_id res chain seq x y z
N MET A 1 -36.56 9.34 -6.11
CA MET A 1 -35.18 9.51 -6.62
C MET A 1 -34.78 8.23 -7.34
N GLN A 2 -34.57 8.27 -8.65
CA GLN A 2 -34.06 7.11 -9.39
C GLN A 2 -32.57 6.93 -9.04
N LEU A 3 -32.20 5.69 -8.73
CA LEU A 3 -30.81 5.35 -8.43
C LEU A 3 -29.98 5.46 -9.72
N THR A 4 -28.85 6.15 -9.68
CA THR A 4 -27.91 6.21 -10.81
C THR A 4 -27.40 4.81 -11.16
N TYR A 5 -26.97 4.58 -12.41
CA TYR A 5 -26.41 3.30 -12.85
C TYR A 5 -25.27 2.82 -11.93
N ALA A 6 -24.40 3.74 -11.50
CA ALA A 6 -23.34 3.47 -10.52
C ALA A 6 -23.90 3.01 -9.16
N GLY A 7 -24.99 3.61 -8.69
CA GLY A 7 -25.68 3.20 -7.47
C GLY A 7 -26.30 1.81 -7.57
N GLN A 8 -26.85 1.44 -8.73
CA GLN A 8 -27.40 0.10 -8.96
C GLN A 8 -26.31 -0.97 -8.94
N VAL A 9 -25.19 -0.72 -9.63
CA VAL A 9 -24.03 -1.63 -9.64
C VAL A 9 -23.48 -1.81 -8.22
N PHE A 10 -23.35 -0.74 -7.45
CA PHE A 10 -22.90 -0.80 -6.06
C PHE A 10 -23.79 -1.70 -5.21
N LEU A 11 -25.12 -1.54 -5.28
CA LEU A 11 -26.05 -2.37 -4.52
C LEU A 11 -25.97 -3.85 -4.90
N VAL A 12 -25.84 -4.17 -6.19
CA VAL A 12 -25.68 -5.56 -6.65
C VAL A 12 -24.40 -6.17 -6.11
N VAL A 13 -23.28 -5.46 -6.19
CA VAL A 13 -21.98 -5.94 -5.66
C VAL A 13 -22.07 -6.18 -4.16
N VAL A 14 -22.64 -5.24 -3.40
CA VAL A 14 -22.82 -5.39 -1.95
C VAL A 14 -23.71 -6.59 -1.63
N ALA A 15 -24.82 -6.79 -2.35
CA ALA A 15 -25.71 -7.92 -2.16
C ALA A 15 -25.00 -9.27 -2.43
N VAL A 16 -24.22 -9.36 -3.50
CA VAL A 16 -23.41 -10.55 -3.81
C VAL A 16 -22.39 -10.82 -2.70
N LEU A 17 -21.71 -9.79 -2.20
CA LEU A 17 -20.76 -9.93 -1.09
C LEU A 17 -21.44 -10.37 0.21
N MET A 18 -22.66 -9.90 0.49
CA MET A 18 -23.42 -10.37 1.66
C MET A 18 -23.77 -11.85 1.54
N ILE A 19 -24.28 -12.30 0.38
CA ILE A 19 -24.62 -13.71 0.13
C ILE A 19 -23.36 -14.59 0.25
N TRP A 20 -22.26 -14.17 -0.37
CA TRP A 20 -20.97 -14.85 -0.30
C TRP A 20 -20.49 -15.00 1.15
N SER A 21 -20.50 -13.90 1.90
CA SER A 21 -20.04 -13.88 3.30
C SER A 21 -20.93 -14.73 4.20
N PHE A 22 -22.25 -14.73 3.95
CA PHE A 22 -23.20 -15.57 4.67
C PHE A 22 -22.92 -17.07 4.45
N VAL A 23 -22.70 -17.49 3.19
CA VAL A 23 -22.40 -18.88 2.84
C VAL A 23 -21.12 -19.36 3.51
N ILE A 24 -20.03 -18.59 3.41
CA ILE A 24 -18.74 -18.92 4.04
C ILE A 24 -18.90 -19.02 5.55
N THR A 25 -19.55 -18.04 6.17
CA THR A 25 -19.74 -18.01 7.64
C THR A 25 -20.52 -19.24 8.11
N LYS A 26 -21.55 -19.66 7.36
CA LYS A 26 -22.31 -20.87 7.67
C LYS A 26 -21.44 -22.13 7.65
N PHE A 27 -20.57 -22.28 6.65
CA PHE A 27 -19.63 -23.41 6.59
C PHE A 27 -18.60 -23.34 7.71
N TRP A 28 -18.09 -22.15 8.02
CA TRP A 28 -17.13 -21.93 9.08
C TRP A 28 -17.71 -22.30 10.45
N VAL A 29 -18.88 -21.76 10.79
CA VAL A 29 -19.60 -22.06 12.05
C VAL A 29 -19.94 -23.54 12.13
N LYS A 30 -20.38 -24.19 11.04
CA LYS A 30 -20.64 -25.63 11.02
C LYS A 30 -19.40 -26.45 11.38
N ARG A 31 -18.21 -26.01 10.95
CA ARG A 31 -16.94 -26.66 11.31
C ARG A 31 -16.55 -26.39 12.77
N LEU A 32 -16.61 -25.13 13.21
CA LEU A 32 -16.27 -24.70 14.57
C LEU A 32 -17.13 -25.40 15.62
N ALA A 33 -18.45 -25.45 15.36
CA ALA A 33 -19.40 -25.93 16.33
C ALA A 33 -19.30 -27.44 16.60
N LYS A 34 -18.67 -28.27 15.75
CA LYS A 34 -18.65 -29.75 15.89
C LYS A 34 -20.01 -30.34 16.37
N ASN A 35 -21.14 -29.87 15.84
CA ASN A 35 -22.52 -30.20 16.25
C ASN A 35 -23.04 -29.62 17.59
N ARG A 36 -22.34 -28.67 18.22
CA ARG A 36 -22.86 -27.85 19.33
C ARG A 36 -23.79 -26.75 18.78
N LYS A 37 -24.74 -26.29 19.61
CA LYS A 37 -25.52 -25.07 19.30
C LYS A 37 -24.59 -23.85 19.31
N SER A 38 -24.28 -23.32 18.13
CA SER A 38 -23.56 -22.05 17.95
C SER A 38 -24.39 -20.88 18.51
N SER A 39 -23.73 -19.94 19.17
CA SER A 39 -24.38 -18.69 19.59
C SER A 39 -24.65 -17.80 18.38
N LYS A 40 -25.75 -17.03 18.39
CA LYS A 40 -26.05 -16.02 17.36
C LYS A 40 -24.95 -14.94 17.30
N PHE A 41 -24.32 -14.64 18.43
CA PHE A 41 -23.21 -13.67 18.50
C PHE A 41 -21.95 -14.16 17.78
N GLU A 42 -21.64 -15.46 17.86
CA GLU A 42 -20.49 -16.06 17.16
C GLU A 42 -20.68 -15.99 15.64
N PHE A 43 -21.89 -16.28 15.16
CA PHE A 43 -22.23 -16.12 13.75
C PHE A 43 -22.11 -14.68 13.28
N ALA A 44 -22.66 -13.71 14.03
CA ALA A 44 -22.61 -12.30 13.67
C ALA A 44 -21.17 -11.77 13.61
N TYR A 45 -20.32 -12.15 14.58
CA TYR A 45 -18.91 -11.78 14.59
C TYR A 45 -18.16 -12.34 13.38
N LEU A 46 -18.29 -13.64 13.11
CA LEU A 46 -17.63 -14.28 11.97
C LEU A 46 -18.13 -13.71 10.64
N PHE A 47 -19.43 -13.44 10.53
CA PHE A 47 -20.00 -12.77 9.36
C PHE A 47 -19.38 -11.40 9.14
N ALA A 48 -19.28 -10.58 10.19
CA ALA A 48 -18.67 -9.25 10.09
C ALA A 48 -17.22 -9.34 9.62
N VAL A 49 -16.43 -10.27 10.17
CA VAL A 49 -15.02 -10.47 9.76
C VAL A 49 -14.91 -10.88 8.29
N VAL A 50 -15.68 -11.89 7.86
CA VAL A 50 -15.65 -12.37 6.47
C VAL A 50 -16.13 -11.30 5.50
N PHE A 51 -17.18 -10.58 5.86
CA PHE A 51 -17.72 -9.48 5.07
C PHE A 51 -16.73 -8.34 4.95
N SER A 52 -16.12 -7.87 6.04
CA SER A 52 -15.12 -6.80 6.02
C SER A 52 -13.92 -7.17 5.15
N ILE A 53 -13.38 -8.38 5.28
CA ILE A 53 -12.25 -8.83 4.46
C ILE A 53 -12.64 -8.89 2.98
N SER A 54 -13.81 -9.44 2.66
CA SER A 54 -14.29 -9.54 1.27
C SER A 54 -14.57 -8.16 0.66
N ALA A 55 -15.22 -7.27 1.42
CA ALA A 55 -15.56 -5.92 0.98
C ALA A 55 -14.33 -5.03 0.78
N LEU A 56 -13.21 -5.31 1.47
CA LEU A 56 -11.94 -4.68 1.17
C LEU A 56 -11.26 -5.34 -0.03
N PHE A 57 -11.19 -6.67 -0.07
CA PHE A 57 -10.42 -7.39 -1.07
C PHE A 57 -10.95 -7.19 -2.50
N PHE A 58 -12.24 -7.41 -2.76
CA PHE A 58 -12.76 -7.41 -4.14
C PHE A 58 -12.70 -6.03 -4.82
N PRO A 59 -13.18 -4.94 -4.20
CA PRO A 59 -13.11 -3.61 -4.82
C PRO A 59 -11.67 -3.12 -5.01
N PHE A 60 -10.80 -3.34 -4.02
CA PHE A 60 -9.38 -2.97 -4.17
C PHE A 60 -8.68 -3.81 -5.24
N THR A 61 -9.00 -5.10 -5.36
CA THR A 61 -8.43 -5.95 -6.42
C THR A 61 -8.83 -5.43 -7.79
N TYR A 62 -10.11 -5.07 -7.99
CA TYR A 62 -10.57 -4.47 -9.23
C TYR A 62 -9.81 -3.17 -9.53
N TRP A 63 -9.76 -2.25 -8.56
CA TRP A 63 -9.13 -0.95 -8.74
C TRP A 63 -7.62 -1.05 -9.01
N VAL A 64 -6.88 -1.81 -8.19
CA VAL A 64 -5.44 -2.00 -8.37
C VAL A 64 -5.14 -2.70 -9.70
N SER A 65 -5.97 -3.67 -10.13
CA SER A 65 -5.76 -4.33 -11.43
C SER A 65 -5.94 -3.37 -12.60
N GLN A 66 -6.93 -2.47 -12.54
CA GLN A 66 -7.11 -1.43 -13.56
C GLN A 66 -5.90 -0.51 -13.64
N VAL A 67 -5.36 -0.10 -12.50
CA VAL A 67 -4.21 0.80 -12.47
C VAL A 67 -2.93 0.09 -12.92
N VAL A 68 -2.69 -1.16 -12.50
CA VAL A 68 -1.54 -1.95 -12.98
C VAL A 68 -1.64 -2.22 -14.47
N TYR A 69 -2.83 -2.54 -14.98
CA TYR A 69 -3.07 -2.69 -16.41
C TYR A 69 -2.76 -1.40 -17.15
N GLY A 70 -3.30 -0.26 -16.69
CA GLY A 70 -3.00 1.04 -17.25
C GLY A 70 -1.50 1.36 -17.23
N LEU A 71 -0.79 1.07 -16.14
CA LEU A 71 0.65 1.32 -16.06
C LEU A 71 1.48 0.42 -16.99
N ALA A 72 0.98 -0.78 -17.31
CA ALA A 72 1.66 -1.76 -18.16
C ALA A 72 1.37 -1.56 -19.65
N THR A 73 0.18 -1.09 -20.02
CA THR A 73 -0.25 -0.97 -21.42
C THR A 73 -0.15 0.46 -21.96
N LYS A 74 -0.23 1.48 -21.10
CA LYS A 74 -0.21 2.87 -21.55
C LYS A 74 1.20 3.31 -21.97
N PRO A 75 1.32 4.13 -23.03
CA PRO A 75 2.59 4.65 -23.46
C PRO A 75 3.19 5.56 -22.39
N THR A 76 4.52 5.46 -22.27
CA THR A 76 5.31 6.24 -21.32
C THR A 76 6.00 7.36 -22.08
N TYR A 77 5.92 8.58 -21.55
CA TYR A 77 6.54 9.77 -22.13
C TYR A 77 7.51 10.41 -21.15
N ASP A 78 8.61 10.95 -21.68
CA ASP A 78 9.49 11.84 -20.93
C ASP A 78 8.84 13.24 -20.93
N ALA A 79 8.49 13.74 -19.75
CA ALA A 79 7.84 15.02 -19.58
C ALA A 79 8.72 15.99 -18.79
N THR A 80 8.73 17.24 -19.21
CA THR A 80 9.44 18.31 -18.50
C THR A 80 8.45 19.09 -17.65
N VAL A 81 8.80 19.36 -16.40
CA VAL A 81 8.01 20.26 -15.53
C VAL A 81 8.14 21.69 -16.05
N VAL A 82 7.05 22.30 -16.52
CA VAL A 82 7.07 23.65 -17.11
C VAL A 82 6.59 24.72 -16.13
N SER A 83 5.65 24.36 -15.26
CA SER A 83 5.06 25.25 -14.27
C SER A 83 4.54 24.44 -13.08
N TYR A 84 4.18 25.12 -12.01
CA TYR A 84 3.47 24.51 -10.90
C TYR A 84 2.39 25.47 -10.39
N THR A 85 1.25 24.92 -10.01
CA THR A 85 0.18 25.65 -9.33
C THR A 85 0.27 25.37 -7.85
N SER A 86 0.09 26.39 -7.01
CA SER A 86 0.14 26.24 -5.55
C SER A 86 -1.24 26.49 -4.97
N GLU A 87 -1.78 25.52 -4.24
CA GLU A 87 -3.08 25.63 -3.56
C GLU A 87 -2.91 25.49 -2.06
N TRP A 88 -3.59 26.35 -1.30
CA TRP A 88 -3.69 26.21 0.15
C TRP A 88 -4.75 25.17 0.48
N VAL A 89 -4.34 24.05 1.07
CA VAL A 89 -5.23 22.95 1.44
C VAL A 89 -5.40 22.90 2.96
N ASP A 90 -6.66 22.91 3.41
CA ASP A 90 -6.99 22.71 4.81
C ASP A 90 -6.64 21.27 5.23
N THR A 91 -5.66 21.13 6.10
CA THR A 91 -5.18 19.86 6.65
C THR A 91 -5.57 19.78 8.13
N GLU A 92 -6.24 18.72 8.55
CA GLU A 92 -6.43 18.44 9.98
C GLU A 92 -5.17 17.80 10.55
N ARG A 93 -4.55 18.46 11.53
CA ARG A 93 -3.46 17.90 12.32
C ARG A 93 -3.93 17.60 13.73
N THR A 94 -3.38 16.54 14.30
CA THR A 94 -3.67 16.13 15.67
C THR A 94 -2.42 16.39 16.50
N ASP A 95 -2.54 17.23 17.51
CA ASP A 95 -1.51 17.48 18.53
C ASP A 95 -1.27 16.18 19.34
N SER A 96 -0.08 16.04 19.93
CA SER A 96 0.31 15.01 20.90
C SER A 96 -0.74 14.74 22.00
N ASN A 97 -1.57 15.74 22.36
CA ASN A 97 -2.70 15.64 23.28
C ASN A 97 -4.03 15.20 22.64
N GLY A 98 -4.02 14.72 21.39
CA GLY A 98 -5.22 14.23 20.69
C GLY A 98 -6.17 15.33 20.18
N ARG A 99 -5.79 16.61 20.30
CA ARG A 99 -6.60 17.74 19.83
C ARG A 99 -6.41 17.92 18.33
N LYS A 100 -7.52 17.89 17.58
CA LYS A 100 -7.53 18.17 16.14
C LYS A 100 -7.60 19.68 15.91
N TYR A 101 -6.68 20.22 15.12
CA TYR A 101 -6.69 21.60 14.67
C TYR A 101 -6.55 21.65 13.15
N LYS A 102 -7.20 22.63 12.52
CA LYS A 102 -7.09 22.87 11.07
C LYS A 102 -5.89 23.77 10.81
N THR A 103 -4.97 23.30 9.98
CA THR A 103 -3.84 24.09 9.49
C THR A 103 -3.92 24.17 7.98
N LYS A 104 -3.50 25.28 7.39
CA LYS A 104 -3.35 25.37 5.94
C LYS A 104 -1.97 24.86 5.56
N THR A 105 -1.91 23.87 4.67
CA THR A 105 -0.66 23.38 4.08
C THR A 105 -0.65 23.81 2.62
N LEU A 106 0.42 24.46 2.19
CA LEU A 106 0.62 24.77 0.78
C LEU A 106 0.96 23.47 0.05
N MET A 107 0.18 23.12 -0.97
CA MET A 107 0.43 21.98 -1.83
C MET A 107 0.66 22.45 -3.25
N HIS A 108 1.70 21.92 -3.88
CA HIS A 108 2.09 22.25 -5.23
C HIS A 108 1.69 21.12 -6.19
N ILE A 109 1.08 21.50 -7.31
CA ILE A 109 0.70 20.63 -8.42
C ILE A 109 1.63 20.98 -9.58
N ALA A 110 2.51 20.07 -9.96
CA ALA A 110 3.38 20.27 -11.12
C ALA A 110 2.57 20.14 -12.41
N GLN A 111 2.77 21.07 -13.35
CA GLN A 111 2.28 20.96 -14.72
C GLN A 111 3.40 20.45 -15.60
N VAL A 112 3.13 19.34 -16.29
CA VAL A 112 4.11 18.60 -17.05
C VAL A 112 3.80 18.74 -18.53
N GLN A 113 4.84 19.00 -19.32
CA GLN A 113 4.76 19.09 -20.76
C GLN A 113 5.48 17.92 -21.41
N PHE A 114 4.79 17.22 -22.31
CA PHE A 114 5.38 16.13 -23.09
C PHE A 114 4.83 16.13 -24.52
N LYS A 115 5.54 15.42 -25.40
CA LYS A 115 5.09 15.18 -26.77
C LYS A 115 4.40 13.82 -26.85
N ASP A 116 3.12 13.83 -27.22
CA ASP A 116 2.32 12.63 -27.46
C ASP A 116 2.78 11.88 -28.73
N ASN A 117 2.31 10.65 -28.97
CA ASN A 117 2.59 9.83 -30.16
C ASN A 117 2.28 10.53 -31.49
N GLN A 118 1.42 11.56 -31.46
CA GLN A 118 1.08 12.39 -32.61
C GLN A 118 1.97 13.65 -32.74
N ASN A 119 3.08 13.71 -31.99
CA ASN A 119 4.01 14.83 -31.93
C ASN A 119 3.37 16.15 -31.48
N ARG A 120 2.24 16.07 -30.77
CA ARG A 120 1.53 17.21 -30.19
C ARG A 120 2.06 17.47 -28.79
N THR A 121 2.38 18.73 -28.51
CA THR A 121 2.80 19.17 -27.17
C THR A 121 1.59 19.30 -26.28
N LEU A 122 1.48 18.46 -25.24
CA LEU A 122 0.41 18.52 -24.25
C LEU A 122 0.98 19.03 -22.92
N THR A 123 0.25 19.92 -22.25
CA THR A 123 0.56 20.39 -20.91
C THR A 123 -0.56 19.94 -19.99
N LEU A 124 -0.26 19.04 -19.06
CA LEU A 124 -1.25 18.43 -18.16
C LEU A 124 -0.79 18.56 -16.70
N ASP A 125 -1.76 18.63 -15.79
CA ASP A 125 -1.47 18.57 -14.37
C ASP A 125 -1.03 17.15 -13.99
N ASN A 126 0.02 17.06 -13.17
CA ASN A 126 0.48 15.81 -12.59
C ASN A 126 -0.53 15.34 -11.53
N SER A 127 -0.83 14.04 -11.53
CA SER A 127 -1.68 13.36 -10.55
C SER A 127 -1.13 13.41 -9.11
N VAL A 128 0.15 13.73 -8.93
CA VAL A 128 0.82 13.78 -7.62
C VAL A 128 0.89 15.23 -7.11
N ARG A 129 0.29 15.47 -5.93
CA ARG A 129 0.47 16.72 -5.18
C ARG A 129 1.65 16.59 -4.22
N SER A 130 2.57 17.56 -4.26
CA SER A 130 3.74 17.59 -3.39
C SER A 130 3.66 18.74 -2.38
N GLY A 131 4.19 18.54 -1.18
CA GLY A 131 4.45 19.64 -0.24
C GLY A 131 5.74 20.40 -0.57
N ASP A 132 6.66 19.77 -1.30
CA ASP A 132 7.89 20.41 -1.79
C ASP A 132 7.64 21.10 -3.14
N VAL A 133 8.27 22.27 -3.34
CA VAL A 133 8.18 23.04 -4.59
C VAL A 133 8.77 22.22 -5.75
N PRO A 134 8.01 21.93 -6.83
CA PRO A 134 8.52 21.24 -8.00
C PRO A 134 9.63 22.05 -8.68
N VAL A 135 10.71 21.39 -9.11
CA VAL A 135 11.80 22.06 -9.83
C VAL A 135 11.42 22.20 -11.31
N VAL A 136 11.26 23.45 -11.76
CA VAL A 136 10.97 23.76 -13.17
C VAL A 136 12.16 23.35 -14.03
N GLY A 137 11.91 22.57 -15.08
CA GLY A 137 12.93 21.99 -15.96
C GLY A 137 13.34 20.55 -15.59
N GLU A 138 12.79 19.97 -14.51
CA GLU A 138 13.04 18.57 -14.16
C GLU A 138 12.35 17.62 -15.16
N HIS A 139 13.07 16.60 -15.58
CA HIS A 139 12.56 15.52 -16.43
C HIS A 139 11.92 14.44 -15.57
N ILE A 140 10.62 14.23 -15.73
CA ILE A 140 9.86 13.20 -15.04
C ILE A 140 9.18 12.28 -16.05
N THR A 141 9.25 10.99 -15.78
CA THR A 141 8.60 9.98 -16.61
C THR A 141 7.11 9.92 -16.26
N VAL A 142 6.25 10.17 -17.25
CA VAL A 142 4.79 10.16 -17.07
C VAL A 142 4.14 9.12 -17.97
N VAL A 143 3.05 8.54 -17.46
CA VAL A 143 2.19 7.62 -18.21
C VAL A 143 0.93 8.39 -18.60
N TYR A 144 0.62 8.38 -19.89
CA TYR A 144 -0.52 9.09 -20.44
C TYR A 144 -1.14 8.30 -21.61
N GLU A 145 -2.46 8.29 -21.70
CA GLU A 145 -3.19 7.79 -22.86
C GLU A 145 -4.17 8.87 -23.35
N SER A 146 -4.42 8.93 -24.67
CA SER A 146 -5.32 9.90 -25.29
C SER A 146 -6.73 9.79 -24.70
N GLY A 147 -7.10 10.74 -23.83
CA GLY A 147 -8.38 10.76 -23.11
C GLY A 147 -8.27 10.90 -21.60
N ASP A 148 -7.07 10.76 -21.02
CA ASP A 148 -6.86 10.99 -19.59
C ASP A 148 -6.85 12.50 -19.25
N HIS A 149 -7.49 12.88 -18.14
CA HIS A 149 -7.53 14.28 -17.67
C HIS A 149 -6.25 14.70 -16.89
N THR A 150 -5.41 13.74 -16.49
CA THR A 150 -4.21 13.98 -15.67
C THR A 150 -3.07 13.04 -16.08
N ALA A 151 -1.83 13.52 -16.04
CA ALA A 151 -0.66 12.67 -16.28
C ALA A 151 -0.25 11.92 -14.99
N GLN A 152 -0.03 10.61 -15.08
CA GLN A 152 0.41 9.80 -13.93
C GLN A 152 1.93 9.71 -13.86
N GLU A 153 2.52 10.18 -12.77
CA GLU A 153 3.98 10.12 -12.57
C GLU A 153 4.44 8.69 -12.25
N LYS A 154 5.34 8.17 -13.10
CA LYS A 154 6.03 6.90 -12.89
C LYS A 154 7.30 7.13 -12.08
N SER A 155 7.14 7.44 -10.80
CA SER A 155 8.26 7.56 -9.88
C SER A 155 8.53 6.27 -9.10
N TRP A 156 9.74 6.15 -8.56
CA TRP A 156 10.07 5.06 -7.62
C TRP A 156 9.11 5.00 -6.43
N ARG A 157 8.60 6.16 -5.96
CA ARG A 157 7.60 6.24 -4.89
C ARG A 157 6.27 5.63 -5.32
N THR A 158 5.81 5.95 -6.53
CA THR A 158 4.59 5.39 -7.12
C THR A 158 4.71 3.86 -7.25
N ILE A 159 5.85 3.36 -7.73
CA ILE A 159 6.12 1.91 -7.83
C ILE A 159 6.09 1.25 -6.45
N LEU A 160 6.72 1.86 -5.45
CA LEU A 160 6.75 1.34 -4.08
C LEU A 160 5.33 1.29 -3.46
N LEU A 161 4.52 2.33 -3.68
CA LEU A 161 3.13 2.37 -3.22
C LEU A 161 2.28 1.29 -3.89
N PHE A 162 2.44 1.06 -5.20
CA PHE A 162 1.76 -0.04 -5.88
C PHE A 162 2.23 -1.41 -5.41
N ALA A 163 3.54 -1.59 -5.20
CA ALA A 163 4.08 -2.82 -4.63
C ALA A 163 3.51 -3.09 -3.23
N ALA A 164 3.39 -2.06 -2.39
CA ALA A 164 2.76 -2.16 -1.08
C ALA A 164 1.26 -2.48 -1.17
N ALA A 165 0.53 -1.86 -2.10
CA ALA A 165 -0.89 -2.14 -2.34
C ALA A 165 -1.11 -3.59 -2.81
N LEU A 166 -0.29 -4.08 -3.74
CA LEU A 166 -0.30 -5.47 -4.20
C LEU A 166 0.04 -6.44 -3.07
N PHE A 167 1.01 -6.10 -2.22
CA PHE A 167 1.36 -6.90 -1.06
C PHE A 167 0.22 -6.96 -0.03
N MET A 168 -0.47 -5.85 0.21
CA MET A 168 -1.66 -5.81 1.07
C MET A 168 -2.79 -6.67 0.49
N LEU A 169 -3.06 -6.56 -0.81
CA LEU A 169 -4.04 -7.40 -1.50
C LEU A 169 -3.68 -8.89 -1.41
N PHE A 170 -2.40 -9.21 -1.57
CA PHE A 170 -1.91 -10.57 -1.39
C PHE A 170 -2.19 -11.10 0.03
N ILE A 171 -1.93 -10.30 1.08
CA ILE A 171 -2.24 -10.68 2.47
C ILE A 171 -3.75 -10.89 2.65
N LEU A 172 -4.58 -9.93 2.22
CA LEU A 172 -6.04 -10.02 2.36
C LEU A 172 -6.61 -11.23 1.61
N GLY A 173 -6.15 -11.45 0.37
CA GLY A 173 -6.54 -12.60 -0.44
C GLY A 173 -6.09 -13.92 0.18
N TYR A 174 -4.89 -13.96 0.76
CA TYR A 174 -4.37 -15.14 1.46
C TYR A 174 -5.18 -15.47 2.72
N VAL A 175 -5.54 -14.46 3.52
CA VAL A 175 -6.43 -14.64 4.69
C VAL A 175 -7.81 -15.13 4.24
N LEU A 176 -8.39 -14.54 3.20
CA LEU A 176 -9.67 -14.99 2.64
C LEU A 176 -9.59 -16.45 2.16
N LEU A 177 -8.49 -16.83 1.50
CA LEU A 177 -8.23 -18.20 1.08
C LEU A 177 -8.15 -19.16 2.28
N MET A 178 -7.45 -18.78 3.35
CA MET A 178 -7.40 -19.56 4.59
C MET A 178 -8.80 -19.73 5.21
N ILE A 179 -9.62 -18.68 5.23
CA ILE A 179 -11.01 -18.74 5.73
C ILE A 179 -11.83 -19.74 4.89
N ILE A 180 -11.72 -19.68 3.56
CA ILE A 180 -12.43 -20.59 2.65
C ILE A 180 -11.95 -22.03 2.85
N ALA A 181 -10.64 -22.27 2.83
CA ALA A 181 -10.04 -23.58 3.03
C ALA A 181 -10.41 -24.16 4.41
N TYR A 182 -10.44 -23.31 5.44
CA TYR A 182 -10.91 -23.69 6.76
C TYR A 182 -12.40 -24.05 6.72
N SER A 183 -13.24 -23.25 6.08
CA SER A 183 -14.67 -23.52 5.97
C SER A 183 -14.98 -24.84 5.23
N LEU A 184 -14.15 -25.20 4.25
CA LEU A 184 -14.28 -26.43 3.43
C LEU A 184 -13.65 -27.69 4.05
N LYS A 185 -13.28 -27.67 5.33
CA LYS A 185 -12.60 -28.80 6.02
C LYS A 185 -11.28 -29.23 5.39
N ARG A 186 -10.58 -28.35 4.66
CA ARG A 186 -9.21 -28.65 4.20
C ARG A 186 -8.22 -28.65 5.35
N ASP A 187 -7.13 -29.37 5.14
CA ASP A 187 -5.97 -29.34 6.03
C ASP A 187 -5.33 -27.95 6.04
N MET A 188 -5.01 -27.48 7.24
CA MET A 188 -4.46 -26.15 7.49
C MET A 188 -2.93 -26.15 7.59
N GLU A 189 -2.29 -27.31 7.71
CA GLU A 189 -0.83 -27.41 7.80
C GLU A 189 -0.07 -26.72 6.66
N PRO A 190 -0.41 -26.92 5.37
CA PRO A 190 0.33 -26.27 4.28
C PRO A 190 0.18 -24.75 4.33
N TYR A 191 -1.00 -24.25 4.69
CA TYR A 191 -1.27 -22.82 4.82
C TYR A 191 -0.48 -22.22 5.98
N LYS A 192 -0.55 -22.81 7.18
CA LYS A 192 0.23 -22.33 8.32
C LYS A 192 1.74 -22.35 8.06
N THR A 193 2.23 -23.40 7.42
CA THR A 193 3.65 -23.54 7.05
C THR A 193 4.07 -22.47 6.06
N PHE A 194 3.25 -22.22 5.03
CA PHE A 194 3.50 -21.15 4.08
C PHE A 194 3.48 -19.77 4.73
N ALA A 195 2.45 -19.46 5.53
CA ALA A 195 2.34 -18.18 6.24
C ALA A 195 3.53 -17.93 7.17
N SER A 196 3.92 -18.96 7.95
CA SER A 196 5.10 -18.90 8.82
C SER A 196 6.39 -18.66 8.03
N LYS A 197 6.60 -19.41 6.94
CA LYS A 197 7.76 -19.18 6.06
C LYS A 197 7.75 -17.78 5.48
N LEU A 198 6.61 -17.29 4.99
CA LEU A 198 6.50 -15.95 4.41
C LEU A 198 6.82 -14.87 5.45
N ILE A 199 6.22 -14.92 6.64
CA ILE A 199 6.45 -13.93 7.69
C ILE A 199 7.89 -13.98 8.20
N PHE A 200 8.38 -15.15 8.63
CA PHE A 200 9.65 -15.25 9.33
C PHE A 200 10.87 -15.30 8.42
N LYS A 201 10.74 -15.83 7.19
CA LYS A 201 11.86 -15.94 6.25
C LYS A 201 11.87 -14.90 5.15
N VAL A 202 10.75 -14.24 4.86
CA VAL A 202 10.69 -13.24 3.79
C VAL A 202 10.40 -11.87 4.37
N THR A 203 9.23 -11.66 4.98
CA THR A 203 8.78 -10.34 5.41
C THR A 203 9.66 -9.74 6.51
N LEU A 204 9.99 -10.50 7.55
CA LEU A 204 10.82 -10.01 8.66
C LEU A 204 12.26 -9.70 8.21
N PRO A 205 12.96 -10.59 7.46
CA PRO A 205 14.23 -10.27 6.84
C PRO A 205 14.21 -9.04 5.95
N LEU A 206 13.23 -8.95 5.06
CA LEU A 206 13.15 -7.85 4.10
C LEU A 206 12.85 -6.52 4.82
N GLY A 207 11.95 -6.52 5.80
CA GLY A 207 11.65 -5.35 6.62
C GLY A 207 12.84 -4.88 7.47
N THR A 208 13.57 -5.82 8.06
CA THR A 208 14.77 -5.50 8.87
C THR A 208 15.92 -4.98 8.02
N MET A 209 16.14 -5.56 6.83
CA MET A 209 17.09 -5.02 5.85
C MET A 209 16.69 -3.63 5.36
N ALA A 210 15.41 -3.40 5.04
CA ALA A 210 14.92 -2.09 4.60
C ALA A 210 15.10 -1.02 5.69
N MET A 211 14.78 -1.35 6.94
CA MET A 211 14.97 -0.47 8.09
C MET A 211 16.45 -0.14 8.29
N PHE A 212 17.32 -1.15 8.25
CA PHE A 212 18.76 -0.95 8.36
C PHE A 212 19.31 -0.07 7.23
N SER A 213 18.88 -0.28 5.99
CA SER A 213 19.27 0.54 4.84
C SER A 213 18.84 2.00 5.00
N MET A 214 17.62 2.27 5.46
CA MET A 214 17.14 3.64 5.69
C MET A 214 17.92 4.36 6.80
N LEU A 215 18.20 3.67 7.91
CA LEU A 215 18.98 4.22 9.01
C LEU A 215 20.42 4.47 8.59
N SER A 216 21.04 3.51 7.88
CA SER A 216 22.41 3.63 7.37
C SER A 216 22.54 4.76 6.34
N TYR A 217 21.54 4.94 5.48
CA TYR A 217 21.50 6.05 4.53
C TYR A 217 21.48 7.41 5.25
N SER A 218 20.73 7.53 6.35
CA SER A 218 20.67 8.77 7.13
C SER A 218 22.05 9.15 7.71
N ILE A 219 22.79 8.15 8.20
CA ILE A 219 24.17 8.32 8.69
C ILE A 219 25.10 8.72 7.54
N PHE A 220 25.01 8.02 6.41
CA PHE A 220 25.82 8.30 5.22
C PHE A 220 25.58 9.72 4.69
N ALA A 221 24.33 10.14 4.57
CA ALA A 221 23.97 11.48 4.10
C ALA A 221 24.48 12.59 5.03
N TYR A 222 24.50 12.35 6.34
CA TYR A 222 25.02 13.31 7.30
C TYR A 222 26.54 13.50 7.19
N PHE A 223 27.30 12.40 7.16
CA PHE A 223 28.76 12.46 7.14
C PHE A 223 29.38 12.68 5.77
N PHE A 224 28.80 12.11 4.71
CA PHE A 224 29.42 12.11 3.37
C PHE A 224 28.77 13.12 2.40
N LEU A 225 27.48 13.43 2.56
CA LEU A 225 26.79 14.42 1.71
C LEU A 225 26.70 15.81 2.37
N GLY A 226 27.34 16.01 3.53
CA GLY A 226 27.37 17.30 4.20
C GLY A 226 26.02 17.75 4.76
N ASN A 227 25.17 16.80 5.16
CA ASN A 227 23.86 17.05 5.76
C ASN A 227 22.85 17.80 4.87
N PRO A 228 22.42 17.23 3.73
CA PRO A 228 21.54 17.89 2.77
C PRO A 228 20.11 18.17 3.27
N ARG A 229 19.77 17.72 4.49
CA ARG A 229 18.43 17.85 5.09
C ARG A 229 18.45 18.53 6.47
N ASP A 230 19.56 19.18 6.84
CA ASP A 230 19.74 19.83 8.14
C ASP A 230 19.30 18.96 9.34
N LEU A 231 19.66 17.67 9.30
CA LEU A 231 19.33 16.73 10.36
C LEU A 231 20.07 17.09 11.65
N PRO A 232 19.39 17.14 12.81
CA PRO A 232 20.04 17.44 14.07
C PRO A 232 20.90 16.26 14.54
N VAL A 233 22.01 16.55 15.22
CA VAL A 233 23.02 15.56 15.64
C VAL A 233 22.40 14.39 16.43
N TRP A 234 21.47 14.68 17.35
CA TRP A 234 20.82 13.64 18.18
C TRP A 234 20.06 12.60 17.35
N ALA A 235 19.49 13.01 16.21
CA ALA A 235 18.76 12.11 15.33
C ALA A 235 19.71 11.11 14.67
N ILE A 236 20.90 11.55 14.28
CA ILE A 236 21.95 10.69 13.72
C ILE A 236 22.51 9.73 14.76
N THR A 237 22.66 10.18 16.01
CA THR A 237 23.06 9.31 17.13
C THR A 237 22.05 8.19 17.33
N LEU A 238 20.75 8.49 17.35
CA LEU A 238 19.69 7.48 17.44
C LEU A 238 19.70 6.55 16.22
N CYS A 239 19.79 7.08 15.01
CA CYS A 239 19.85 6.27 13.79
C CYS A 239 21.02 5.30 13.81
N SER A 240 22.20 5.75 14.27
CA SER A 240 23.39 4.93 14.45
C SER A 240 23.18 3.83 15.48
N PHE A 241 22.61 4.17 16.63
CA PHE A 241 22.32 3.19 17.69
C PHE A 241 21.38 2.08 17.20
N PHE A 242 20.28 2.44 16.52
CA PHE A 242 19.34 1.46 15.98
C PHE A 242 19.93 0.64 14.83
N ALA A 243 20.71 1.25 13.94
CA ALA A 243 21.39 0.52 12.87
C ALA A 243 22.35 -0.54 13.44
N LEU A 244 23.16 -0.18 14.44
CA LEU A 244 24.06 -1.11 15.13
C LEU A 244 23.29 -2.23 15.86
N SER A 245 22.17 -1.88 16.49
CA SER A 245 21.32 -2.86 17.19
C SER A 245 20.67 -3.88 16.25
N LEU A 246 20.50 -3.54 14.96
CA LEU A 246 19.94 -4.44 13.95
C LEU A 246 20.98 -5.41 13.36
N LEU A 247 22.28 -5.12 13.48
CA LEU A 247 23.34 -5.97 12.91
C LEU A 247 23.31 -7.42 13.41
N PRO A 248 23.15 -7.72 14.72
CA PRO A 248 23.07 -9.11 15.20
C PRO A 248 21.91 -9.86 14.58
N LEU A 249 20.77 -9.18 14.40
CA LEU A 249 19.57 -9.77 13.83
C LEU A 249 19.74 -10.04 12.33
N ILE A 250 20.33 -9.10 11.58
CA ILE A 250 20.68 -9.30 10.17
C ILE A 250 21.70 -10.43 10.01
N TYR A 251 22.72 -10.47 10.86
CA TYR A 251 23.72 -11.55 10.87
C TYR A 251 23.03 -12.91 11.06
N HIS A 252 22.16 -13.04 12.06
CA HIS A 252 21.38 -14.26 12.28
C HIS A 252 20.47 -14.67 11.12
N ILE A 253 19.93 -13.69 10.39
CA ILE A 253 19.10 -13.91 9.21
C ILE A 253 19.94 -14.40 8.03
N VAL A 254 21.10 -13.78 7.79
CA VAL A 254 22.00 -14.08 6.67
C VAL A 254 22.75 -15.40 6.86
N THR A 255 23.26 -15.70 8.06
CA THR A 255 23.93 -16.98 8.34
C THR A 255 22.97 -18.16 8.40
N GLY A 256 21.66 -17.88 8.34
CA GLY A 256 20.61 -18.80 8.73
C GLY A 256 20.69 -19.12 10.22
N TRP A 257 19.57 -19.53 10.81
CA TRP A 257 19.48 -20.03 12.18
C TRP A 257 20.29 -21.33 12.43
N LYS A 258 21.36 -21.58 11.67
CA LYS A 258 22.34 -22.65 11.88
C LYS A 258 23.15 -22.47 13.16
N ALA A 259 23.27 -21.24 13.67
CA ALA A 259 24.00 -20.96 14.92
C ALA A 259 23.37 -21.60 16.18
N TYR A 260 22.09 -21.98 16.13
CA TYR A 260 21.35 -22.55 17.27
C TYR A 260 20.92 -24.02 17.08
N LYS A 261 21.42 -24.70 16.04
CA LYS A 261 21.35 -26.16 15.96
C LYS A 261 22.62 -26.76 16.58
N LYS A 262 22.69 -26.75 17.91
CA LYS A 262 23.53 -27.66 18.69
C LYS A 262 22.63 -28.42 19.65
#